data_AF-A0A2D7PQS3-F1
#
_entry.id   AF-A0A2D7PQS3-F1
#
_cell.length_a   1.000
_cell.length_b   1.000
_cell.length_c   1.000
_cell.angle_alpha   90.00
_cell.angle_beta   90.00
_cell.angle_gamma   90.00
#
_symmetry.space_group_name_H-M   'P 1'
#
loop_
_entity.id
_entity.type
_entity.pdbx_description
1 polymer ?
#
loop_
_entity_poly.entity_id
_entity_poly.type
_entity_poly.pdbx_seq_one_letter_code
_entity_poly.pdbx_strand_id
1 'polypeptide(L)'
;MNYILNLDPRRGRVFVSLKRKRRDEQFLFSKAVGRITREARMALVLVFVAFSTVAWISPVQADTAFFVVSEIGRPCFHCDSFLLPLTDPQDIADARFLVANGPGGSVGSIPVVELTVGSDGRNRDVLAAGEPLWDWHVSGFEGFGEIAIELCDGWPGFIEEDPSAFIANTGGQFCPWSYTVTAELPAPPAVPVLSHWARLGAGLALLLWALFHWIPFQGGRFGARLGSSGQGG
;
A
#
# COMPACT_ATOMS: atom_id res chain seq x y z
N MET A 1 -32.20 18.92 16.01
CA MET A 1 -32.18 18.97 17.49
C MET A 1 -31.69 20.36 17.88
N ASN A 2 -32.55 21.20 18.48
CA ASN A 2 -32.17 22.58 18.81
C ASN A 2 -31.66 22.63 20.24
N TYR A 3 -30.39 22.99 20.41
CA TYR A 3 -29.75 23.21 21.71
C TYR A 3 -29.74 24.71 22.00
N ILE A 4 -30.11 25.10 23.22
CA ILE A 4 -30.00 26.48 23.70
C ILE A 4 -28.98 26.46 24.84
N LEU A 5 -27.87 27.15 24.63
CA LEU A 5 -26.83 27.35 25.65
C LEU A 5 -27.21 28.57 26.50
N ASN A 6 -27.42 28.37 27.79
CA ASN A 6 -27.60 29.46 28.75
C ASN A 6 -26.39 29.51 29.69
N LEU A 7 -25.77 30.69 29.78
CA LEU A 7 -24.66 30.98 30.68
C LEU A 7 -25.21 31.56 31.99
N ASP A 8 -24.91 30.91 33.12
CA ASP A 8 -25.16 31.46 34.46
C ASP A 8 -23.96 32.33 34.88
N PRO A 9 -24.11 33.67 34.95
CA PRO A 9 -23.01 34.58 35.19
C PRO A 9 -22.47 34.55 36.63
N ARG A 10 -23.09 33.82 37.57
CA ARG A 10 -22.62 33.80 38.97
C ARG A 10 -21.80 32.59 39.36
N ARG A 11 -21.76 31.54 38.53
CA ARG A 11 -21.10 30.27 38.90
C ARG A 11 -20.18 29.66 37.86
N GLY A 12 -19.99 30.30 36.70
CA GLY A 12 -19.01 29.86 35.69
C GLY A 12 -19.23 28.43 35.17
N ARG A 13 -20.45 27.88 35.31
CA ARG A 13 -20.80 26.54 34.83
C ARG A 13 -21.82 26.64 33.70
N VAL A 14 -21.54 25.90 32.64
CA VAL A 14 -22.45 25.72 31.50
C VAL A 14 -23.38 24.57 31.82
N PHE A 15 -24.69 24.81 31.77
CA PHE A 15 -25.70 23.76 31.91
C PHE A 15 -26.41 23.53 30.58
N VAL A 16 -26.45 22.28 30.14
CA VAL A 16 -27.22 21.87 28.97
C VAL A 16 -28.57 21.35 29.47
N SER A 17 -29.63 22.13 29.28
CA SER A 17 -30.99 21.72 29.65
C SER A 17 -31.69 21.10 28.44
N LEU A 18 -31.95 19.80 28.52
CA LEU A 18 -32.71 19.08 27.50
C LEU A 18 -34.21 19.36 27.69
N LYS A 19 -34.80 20.10 26.74
CA LYS A 19 -36.24 20.37 26.71
C LYS A 19 -36.97 19.04 26.41
N ARG A 20 -37.51 18.40 27.45
CA ARG A 20 -38.28 17.15 27.34
C ARG A 20 -39.53 17.40 26.47
N LYS A 21 -39.56 16.80 25.27
CA LYS A 21 -40.69 16.86 24.33
C LYS A 21 -41.93 16.23 24.99
N ARG A 22 -43.08 16.93 24.91
CA ARG A 22 -44.38 16.57 25.51
C ARG A 22 -44.78 15.14 25.14
N ARG A 23 -45.35 14.42 26.11
CA ARG A 23 -45.64 12.98 26.08
C ARG A 23 -46.94 12.60 25.34
N ASP A 24 -47.56 13.56 24.64
CA ASP A 24 -48.93 13.42 24.12
C ASP A 24 -48.97 12.96 22.65
N GLU A 25 -47.83 12.91 21.96
CA GLU A 25 -47.73 12.39 20.58
C GLU A 25 -47.62 10.86 20.51
N GLN A 26 -47.41 10.17 21.64
CA GLN A 26 -47.28 8.70 21.63
C GLN A 26 -48.61 7.96 21.47
N PHE A 27 -49.75 8.60 21.73
CA PHE A 27 -51.05 7.92 21.69
C PHE A 27 -51.68 7.84 20.29
N LEU A 28 -51.25 8.70 19.35
CA LEU A 28 -51.75 8.68 17.97
C LEU A 28 -50.98 7.72 17.06
N PHE A 29 -49.77 7.30 17.42
CA PHE A 29 -49.00 6.33 16.62
C PHE A 29 -49.46 4.88 16.78
N SER A 30 -50.21 4.55 17.84
CA SER A 30 -50.63 3.17 18.12
C SER A 30 -51.80 2.69 17.23
N LYS A 31 -52.69 3.57 16.77
CA LYS A 31 -53.86 3.18 15.97
C LYS A 31 -53.61 3.07 14.46
N ALA A 32 -52.49 3.60 13.95
CA ALA A 32 -52.17 3.56 12.52
C ALA A 32 -51.49 2.25 12.05
N VAL A 33 -51.10 1.37 12.98
CA VAL A 33 -50.35 0.13 12.67
C VAL A 33 -51.27 -1.03 12.26
N GLY A 34 -52.59 -0.89 12.40
CA GLY A 34 -53.55 -2.00 12.25
C GLY A 34 -54.00 -2.36 10.83
N ARG A 35 -53.52 -1.68 9.78
CA ARG A 35 -54.03 -1.92 8.42
C ARG A 35 -52.97 -1.76 7.32
N ILE A 36 -51.83 -2.42 7.48
CA ILE A 36 -50.92 -2.69 6.35
C ILE A 36 -51.62 -3.75 5.48
N THR A 37 -52.19 -3.30 4.36
CA THR A 37 -52.89 -4.12 3.36
C THR A 37 -51.94 -5.14 2.72
N ARG A 38 -52.48 -6.28 2.25
CA ARG A 38 -51.69 -7.36 1.63
C ARG A 38 -50.77 -6.87 0.48
N GLU A 39 -51.19 -5.84 -0.24
CA GLU A 39 -50.44 -5.15 -1.30
C GLU A 39 -49.10 -4.57 -0.81
N ALA A 40 -49.10 -3.89 0.34
CA ALA A 40 -47.90 -3.28 0.92
C ALA A 40 -46.90 -4.34 1.42
N ARG A 41 -47.38 -5.54 1.77
CA ARG A 41 -46.51 -6.66 2.16
C ARG A 41 -45.80 -7.30 0.96
N MET A 42 -46.47 -7.41 -0.21
CA MET A 42 -45.81 -7.91 -1.42
C MET A 42 -44.79 -6.93 -2.01
N ALA A 43 -45.11 -5.63 -2.02
CA ALA A 43 -44.16 -4.61 -2.47
C ALA A 43 -42.89 -4.60 -1.60
N LEU A 44 -43.04 -4.77 -0.28
CA LEU A 44 -41.89 -4.85 0.63
C LEU A 44 -41.04 -6.12 0.40
N VAL A 45 -41.67 -7.27 0.14
CA VAL A 45 -40.96 -8.53 -0.18
C VAL A 45 -40.20 -8.43 -1.50
N LEU A 46 -40.79 -7.83 -2.53
CA LEU A 46 -40.11 -7.62 -3.82
C LEU A 46 -38.93 -6.66 -3.71
N VAL A 47 -39.06 -5.58 -2.92
CA VAL A 47 -37.94 -4.68 -2.64
C VAL A 47 -36.84 -5.39 -1.85
N PHE A 48 -37.20 -6.25 -0.88
CA PHE A 48 -36.22 -7.04 -0.12
C PHE A 48 -35.50 -8.09 -0.98
N VAL A 49 -36.21 -8.75 -1.90
CA VAL A 49 -35.62 -9.71 -2.85
C VAL A 49 -34.69 -8.99 -3.84
N ALA A 50 -35.11 -7.85 -4.38
CA ALA A 50 -34.27 -7.04 -5.28
C ALA A 50 -33.02 -6.46 -4.59
N PHE A 51 -33.12 -6.08 -3.30
CA PHE A 51 -31.95 -5.68 -2.51
C PHE A 51 -31.04 -6.86 -2.14
N SER A 52 -31.61 -8.06 -1.96
CA SER A 52 -30.83 -9.26 -1.63
C SER A 52 -30.03 -9.80 -2.82
N THR A 53 -30.45 -9.54 -4.07
CA THR A 53 -29.70 -9.98 -5.25
C THR A 53 -28.45 -9.13 -5.54
N VAL A 54 -28.37 -7.88 -5.03
CA VAL A 54 -27.21 -7.00 -5.26
C VAL A 54 -26.04 -7.33 -4.31
N ALA A 55 -26.29 -7.99 -3.18
CA ALA A 55 -25.29 -8.28 -2.16
C ALA A 55 -24.32 -9.44 -2.49
N TRP A 56 -24.47 -10.10 -3.64
CA TRP A 56 -23.63 -11.25 -4.05
C TRP A 56 -22.72 -10.96 -5.24
N ILE A 57 -22.64 -9.71 -5.68
CA ILE A 57 -21.57 -9.31 -6.58
C ILE A 57 -20.35 -9.06 -5.70
N SER A 58 -19.63 -10.12 -5.33
CA SER A 58 -18.27 -9.96 -4.82
C SER A 58 -17.51 -9.15 -5.86
N PRO A 59 -16.76 -8.09 -5.47
CA PRO A 59 -15.81 -7.52 -6.39
C PRO A 59 -14.91 -8.67 -6.82
N VAL A 60 -14.90 -8.97 -8.12
CA VAL A 60 -13.78 -9.69 -8.72
C VAL A 60 -12.60 -8.77 -8.46
N GLN A 61 -11.88 -9.01 -7.36
CA GLN A 61 -10.52 -8.50 -7.27
C GLN A 61 -9.80 -9.19 -8.41
N ALA A 62 -9.37 -8.42 -9.40
CA ALA A 62 -8.50 -8.95 -10.43
C ALA A 62 -7.27 -9.48 -9.72
N ASP A 63 -7.14 -10.81 -9.65
CA ASP A 63 -6.01 -11.45 -9.02
C ASP A 63 -4.76 -11.04 -9.79
N THR A 64 -3.85 -10.33 -9.11
CA THR A 64 -2.56 -9.97 -9.72
C THR A 64 -1.72 -11.22 -9.90
N ALA A 65 -1.39 -11.55 -11.14
CA ALA A 65 -0.41 -12.58 -11.47
C ALA A 65 0.98 -11.94 -11.51
N PHE A 66 1.99 -12.69 -11.08
CA PHE A 66 3.38 -12.23 -11.05
C PHE A 66 4.21 -13.08 -12.00
N PHE A 67 4.90 -12.42 -12.92
CA PHE A 67 5.76 -13.06 -13.89
C PHE A 67 7.21 -12.64 -13.68
N VAL A 68 8.13 -13.55 -14.02
CA VAL A 68 9.56 -13.27 -14.09
C VAL A 68 9.89 -12.86 -15.51
N VAL A 69 10.49 -11.69 -15.66
CA VAL A 69 11.11 -11.25 -16.90
C VAL A 69 12.61 -11.38 -16.75
N SER A 70 13.24 -12.10 -17.65
CA SER A 70 14.69 -12.35 -17.61
C SER A 70 15.29 -12.32 -19.00
N GLU A 71 16.61 -12.17 -19.06
CA GLU A 71 17.35 -12.11 -20.31
C GLU A 71 17.19 -13.41 -21.12
N ILE A 72 16.96 -13.29 -22.42
CA ILE A 72 16.88 -14.40 -23.37
C ILE A 72 18.24 -14.71 -23.96
N GLY A 73 18.45 -15.98 -24.31
CA GLY A 73 19.71 -16.46 -24.88
C GLY A 73 20.57 -17.19 -23.85
N ARG A 74 21.36 -18.15 -24.35
CA ARG A 74 22.33 -18.88 -23.54
C ARG A 74 23.69 -18.89 -24.23
N PRO A 75 24.77 -18.50 -23.54
CA PRO A 75 24.77 -17.87 -22.21
C PRO A 75 24.05 -16.50 -22.23
N CYS A 76 23.41 -16.14 -21.11
CA CYS A 76 22.93 -14.77 -20.89
C CYS A 76 24.14 -13.84 -20.68
N PHE A 77 24.01 -12.56 -21.02
CA PHE A 77 25.10 -11.59 -20.92
C PHE A 77 25.12 -10.91 -19.54
N HIS A 78 23.97 -10.49 -19.03
CA HIS A 78 23.77 -9.89 -17.71
C HIS A 78 23.20 -10.88 -16.70
N CYS A 79 22.31 -11.78 -17.15
CA CYS A 79 21.68 -12.83 -16.34
C CYS A 79 20.83 -12.34 -15.16
N ASP A 80 20.40 -11.08 -15.18
CA ASP A 80 19.50 -10.50 -14.18
C ASP A 80 18.02 -10.68 -14.57
N SER A 81 17.14 -10.30 -13.66
CA SER A 81 15.69 -10.41 -13.84
C SER A 81 14.92 -9.36 -13.03
N PHE A 82 13.64 -9.21 -13.35
CA PHE A 82 12.71 -8.39 -12.58
C PHE A 82 11.30 -9.01 -12.57
N LEU A 83 10.44 -8.45 -11.72
CA LEU A 83 9.06 -8.88 -11.59
C LEU A 83 8.11 -8.03 -12.43
N LEU A 84 7.23 -8.70 -13.16
CA LEU A 84 6.14 -8.10 -13.92
C LEU A 84 4.79 -8.45 -13.28
N PRO A 85 4.16 -7.54 -12.53
CA PRO A 85 2.80 -7.71 -12.03
C PRO A 85 1.77 -7.40 -13.13
N LEU A 86 0.84 -8.32 -13.39
CA LEU A 86 -0.23 -8.16 -14.38
C LEU A 86 -1.60 -8.36 -13.72
N THR A 87 -2.56 -7.51 -14.08
CA THR A 87 -3.94 -7.57 -13.60
C THR A 87 -4.96 -7.74 -14.73
N ASP A 88 -4.62 -7.36 -15.95
CA ASP A 88 -5.49 -7.56 -17.10
C ASP A 88 -5.49 -9.03 -17.54
N PRO A 89 -6.66 -9.68 -17.68
CA PRO A 89 -6.73 -11.09 -18.08
C PRO A 89 -6.08 -11.42 -19.43
N GLN A 90 -6.10 -10.48 -20.39
CA GLN A 90 -5.49 -10.67 -21.70
C GLN A 90 -3.96 -10.64 -21.60
N ASP A 91 -3.41 -9.66 -20.88
CA ASP A 91 -1.96 -9.58 -20.64
C ASP A 91 -1.43 -10.82 -19.90
N ILE A 92 -2.17 -11.32 -18.92
CA ILE A 92 -1.85 -12.57 -18.22
C ILE A 92 -1.86 -13.76 -19.18
N ALA A 93 -2.83 -13.81 -20.11
CA ALA A 93 -2.89 -14.88 -21.10
C ALA A 93 -1.70 -14.82 -22.07
N ASP A 94 -1.32 -13.63 -22.52
CA ASP A 94 -0.19 -13.42 -23.42
C ASP A 94 1.15 -13.72 -22.73
N ALA A 95 1.31 -13.32 -21.46
CA ALA A 95 2.47 -13.68 -20.64
C ALA A 95 2.60 -15.20 -20.48
N ARG A 96 1.50 -15.91 -20.18
CA ARG A 96 1.49 -17.38 -20.12
C ARG A 96 1.80 -18.03 -21.46
N PHE A 97 1.34 -17.43 -22.55
CA PHE A 97 1.67 -17.89 -23.89
C PHE A 97 3.18 -17.76 -24.16
N LEU A 98 3.82 -16.65 -23.76
CA LEU A 98 5.28 -16.47 -23.84
C LEU A 98 6.04 -17.48 -22.98
N VAL A 99 5.59 -17.77 -21.75
CA VAL A 99 6.20 -18.83 -20.91
C VAL A 99 6.17 -20.18 -21.62
N ALA A 100 5.05 -20.52 -22.27
CA ALA A 100 4.86 -21.82 -22.90
C ALA A 100 5.59 -21.96 -24.25
N ASN A 101 5.68 -20.88 -25.04
CA ASN A 101 6.14 -20.93 -26.43
C ASN A 101 7.46 -20.17 -26.70
N GLY A 102 7.92 -19.35 -25.74
CA GLY A 102 9.06 -18.47 -25.90
C GLY A 102 8.78 -17.24 -26.78
N PRO A 103 9.81 -16.42 -27.07
CA PRO A 103 9.66 -15.11 -27.72
C PRO A 103 9.39 -15.16 -29.23
N GLY A 104 9.39 -16.33 -29.87
CA GLY A 104 9.17 -16.48 -31.32
C GLY A 104 7.70 -16.70 -31.74
N GLY A 105 6.76 -16.41 -30.84
CA GLY A 105 5.34 -16.67 -31.05
C GLY A 105 4.59 -15.59 -31.83
N SER A 106 3.25 -15.65 -31.81
CA SER A 106 2.37 -14.67 -32.48
C SER A 106 2.06 -13.43 -31.65
N VAL A 107 2.63 -13.34 -30.45
CA VAL A 107 2.55 -12.17 -29.57
C VAL A 107 3.94 -11.55 -29.53
N GLY A 108 4.02 -10.23 -29.39
CA GLY A 108 5.28 -9.56 -29.11
C GLY A 108 5.97 -10.17 -27.88
N SER A 109 7.29 -10.09 -27.82
CA SER A 109 8.05 -10.67 -26.71
C SER A 109 8.66 -9.64 -25.78
N ILE A 110 8.73 -8.38 -26.20
CA ILE A 110 9.36 -7.29 -25.46
C ILE A 110 8.31 -6.72 -24.52
N PRO A 111 8.43 -6.89 -23.19
CA PRO A 111 7.51 -6.23 -22.26
C PRO A 111 7.76 -4.72 -22.31
N VAL A 112 6.71 -3.95 -22.56
CA VAL A 112 6.76 -2.47 -22.46
C VAL A 112 6.13 -2.09 -21.14
N VAL A 113 6.94 -1.62 -20.21
CA VAL A 113 6.53 -1.30 -18.83
C VAL A 113 6.81 0.17 -18.50
N GLU A 114 6.04 0.68 -17.55
CA GLU A 114 6.33 1.95 -16.87
C GLU A 114 7.02 1.66 -15.53
N LEU A 115 8.06 2.44 -15.23
CA LEU A 115 8.85 2.35 -14.02
C LEU A 115 8.65 3.55 -13.11
N THR A 116 8.74 3.31 -11.81
CA THR A 116 8.81 4.35 -10.79
C THR A 116 9.99 4.10 -9.85
N VAL A 117 10.64 5.17 -9.40
CA VAL A 117 11.74 5.12 -8.41
C VAL A 117 11.23 4.62 -7.06
N GLY A 118 12.07 3.84 -6.39
CA GLY A 118 11.84 3.29 -5.05
C GLY A 118 11.41 1.83 -5.12
N SER A 119 11.80 1.08 -4.09
CA SER A 119 11.40 -0.31 -3.94
C SER A 119 9.91 -0.43 -3.56
N ASP A 120 9.21 -1.37 -4.18
CA ASP A 120 7.85 -1.80 -3.78
C ASP A 120 7.86 -2.92 -2.73
N GLY A 121 9.06 -3.32 -2.28
CA GLY A 121 9.23 -4.43 -1.35
C GLY A 121 9.22 -5.82 -2.02
N ARG A 122 9.14 -5.91 -3.36
CA ARG A 122 9.02 -7.20 -4.07
C ARG A 122 10.02 -7.32 -5.21
N ASN A 123 10.14 -6.28 -6.04
CA ASN A 123 10.96 -6.28 -7.24
C ASN A 123 12.44 -6.49 -6.88
N ARG A 124 13.07 -7.46 -7.53
CA ARG A 124 14.47 -7.88 -7.33
C ARG A 124 14.89 -8.80 -8.48
N ASP A 125 16.17 -9.16 -8.50
CA ASP A 125 16.59 -10.33 -9.26
C ASP A 125 15.99 -11.60 -8.64
N VAL A 126 15.01 -12.18 -9.32
CA VAL A 126 14.28 -13.36 -8.89
C VAL A 126 15.10 -14.64 -9.07
N LEU A 127 16.02 -14.63 -10.04
CA LEU A 127 16.84 -15.78 -10.40
C LEU A 127 18.10 -15.89 -9.52
N ALA A 128 18.55 -14.78 -8.94
CA ALA A 128 19.66 -14.73 -8.00
C ALA A 128 19.17 -14.70 -6.54
N ALA A 129 19.15 -15.86 -5.89
CA ALA A 129 18.66 -15.97 -4.52
C ALA A 129 19.50 -15.16 -3.53
N GLY A 130 18.85 -14.23 -2.82
CA GLY A 130 19.47 -13.41 -1.78
C GLY A 130 19.90 -12.03 -2.23
N GLU A 131 19.76 -11.70 -3.53
CA GLU A 131 19.97 -10.35 -4.03
C GLU A 131 19.01 -9.34 -3.37
N PRO A 132 19.45 -8.08 -3.21
CA PRO A 132 18.62 -7.04 -2.64
C PRO A 132 17.40 -6.74 -3.52
N LEU A 133 16.47 -6.00 -2.95
CA LEU A 133 15.39 -5.42 -3.73
C LEU A 133 15.96 -4.35 -4.66
N TRP A 134 15.40 -4.23 -5.86
CA TRP A 134 15.67 -3.11 -6.74
C TRP A 134 15.13 -1.81 -6.11
N ASP A 135 15.85 -0.70 -6.32
CA ASP A 135 15.44 0.65 -5.92
C ASP A 135 14.51 1.31 -6.96
N TRP A 136 13.79 0.47 -7.72
CA TRP A 136 12.75 0.81 -8.67
C TRP A 136 11.77 -0.36 -8.82
N HIS A 137 10.58 -0.07 -9.35
CA HIS A 137 9.57 -1.10 -9.62
C HIS A 137 8.71 -0.75 -10.83
N VAL A 138 8.06 -1.78 -11.38
CA VAL A 138 7.05 -1.65 -12.44
C VAL A 138 5.78 -1.03 -11.84
N SER A 139 5.39 0.13 -12.34
CA SER A 139 4.17 0.86 -11.96
C SER A 139 3.04 0.74 -12.98
N GLY A 140 3.36 0.31 -14.21
CA GLY A 140 2.40 0.15 -15.30
C GLY A 140 2.89 -0.82 -16.37
N PHE A 141 1.97 -1.32 -17.20
CA PHE A 141 2.25 -2.22 -18.31
C PHE A 141 1.44 -1.79 -19.53
N GLU A 142 2.12 -1.59 -20.65
CA GLU A 142 1.48 -1.18 -21.91
C GLU A 142 1.16 -2.37 -22.82
N GLY A 143 1.88 -3.48 -22.66
CA GLY A 143 1.71 -4.69 -23.46
C GLY A 143 3.04 -5.33 -23.87
N PHE A 144 2.95 -6.33 -24.73
CA PHE A 144 4.12 -6.96 -25.35
C PHE A 144 4.31 -6.47 -26.79
N GLY A 145 5.45 -5.82 -27.04
CA GLY A 145 5.85 -5.31 -28.34
C GLY A 145 6.68 -6.32 -29.15
N GLU A 146 6.57 -6.23 -30.47
CA GLU A 146 7.50 -6.88 -31.41
C GLU A 146 8.75 -6.03 -31.64
N ILE A 147 8.58 -4.71 -31.57
CA ILE A 147 9.61 -3.69 -31.71
C ILE A 147 9.33 -2.58 -30.69
N ALA A 148 10.40 -1.99 -30.16
CA ALA A 148 10.31 -0.80 -29.34
C ALA A 148 11.36 0.22 -29.81
N ILE A 149 11.34 1.43 -29.28
CA ILE A 149 12.38 2.43 -29.56
C ILE A 149 13.62 2.13 -28.72
N GLU A 150 14.82 2.29 -29.30
CA GLU A 150 16.10 2.05 -28.60
C GLU A 150 16.26 2.89 -27.33
N LEU A 151 15.52 3.99 -27.20
CA LEU A 151 15.61 4.91 -26.06
C LEU A 151 15.20 4.27 -24.73
N CYS A 152 14.25 3.32 -24.73
CA CYS A 152 13.81 2.63 -23.51
C CYS A 152 14.48 1.26 -23.32
N ASP A 153 15.46 0.90 -24.13
CA ASP A 153 16.22 -0.34 -23.98
C ASP A 153 17.22 -0.25 -22.81
N GLY A 154 17.57 -1.38 -22.23
CA GLY A 154 18.45 -1.48 -21.08
C GLY A 154 18.33 -2.83 -20.37
N TRP A 155 18.94 -2.94 -19.19
CA TRP A 155 18.84 -4.11 -18.32
C TRP A 155 18.59 -3.69 -16.87
N PRO A 156 18.00 -4.56 -16.02
CA PRO A 156 17.73 -4.28 -14.62
C PRO A 156 18.92 -3.68 -13.85
N GLY A 157 20.11 -4.26 -14.00
CA GLY A 157 21.32 -3.75 -13.36
C GLY A 157 21.71 -2.34 -13.80
N PHE A 158 21.51 -1.97 -15.07
CA PHE A 158 21.78 -0.61 -15.55
C PHE A 158 20.82 0.42 -14.94
N ILE A 159 19.55 0.06 -14.82
CA ILE A 159 18.56 0.92 -14.18
C ILE A 159 18.94 1.13 -12.72
N GLU A 160 19.37 0.07 -12.03
CA GLU A 160 19.77 0.14 -10.62
C GLU A 160 20.96 1.08 -10.35
N GLU A 161 21.85 1.29 -11.33
CA GLU A 161 22.98 2.24 -11.18
C GLU A 161 22.52 3.68 -10.93
N ASP A 162 21.44 4.12 -11.60
CA ASP A 162 20.79 5.42 -11.37
C ASP A 162 19.31 5.41 -11.88
N PRO A 163 18.35 4.91 -11.07
CA PRO A 163 16.96 4.77 -11.52
C PRO A 163 16.32 6.11 -11.86
N SER A 164 16.71 7.17 -11.16
CA SER A 164 16.16 8.51 -11.37
C SER A 164 16.60 9.07 -12.72
N ALA A 165 17.88 8.91 -13.09
CA ALA A 165 18.37 9.34 -14.39
C ALA A 165 17.75 8.53 -15.53
N PHE A 166 17.63 7.21 -15.39
CA PHE A 166 16.97 6.37 -16.40
C PHE A 166 15.54 6.85 -16.65
N ILE A 167 14.72 6.94 -15.60
CA ILE A 167 13.33 7.37 -15.69
C ILE A 167 13.20 8.79 -16.27
N ALA A 168 14.09 9.71 -15.89
CA ALA A 168 14.10 11.07 -16.45
C ALA A 168 14.37 11.10 -17.96
N ASN A 169 15.22 10.19 -18.46
CA ASN A 169 15.59 10.11 -19.88
C ASN A 169 14.57 9.37 -20.74
N THR A 170 13.90 8.37 -20.19
CA THR A 170 12.93 7.53 -20.94
C THR A 170 11.47 7.93 -20.72
N GLY A 171 11.21 8.87 -19.81
CA GLY A 171 9.85 9.16 -19.34
C GLY A 171 9.25 8.04 -18.50
N GLY A 172 10.10 7.18 -17.92
CA GLY A 172 9.68 6.01 -17.14
C GLY A 172 9.42 4.76 -17.97
N GLN A 173 9.44 4.83 -19.31
CA GLN A 173 9.30 3.63 -20.12
C GLN A 173 10.56 2.76 -20.06
N PHE A 174 10.35 1.45 -20.01
CA PHE A 174 11.39 0.43 -20.12
C PHE A 174 10.91 -0.68 -21.04
N CYS A 175 11.73 -1.00 -22.04
CA CYS A 175 11.41 -1.94 -23.11
C CYS A 175 12.66 -2.79 -23.43
N PRO A 176 13.04 -3.74 -22.56
CA PRO A 176 14.30 -4.47 -22.71
C PRO A 176 14.27 -5.45 -23.90
N TRP A 177 15.01 -5.17 -24.97
CA TRP A 177 14.95 -5.96 -26.23
C TRP A 177 15.47 -7.39 -26.05
N SER A 178 16.37 -7.59 -25.10
CA SER A 178 16.98 -8.90 -24.80
C SER A 178 16.27 -9.64 -23.68
N TYR A 179 15.06 -9.26 -23.29
CA TYR A 179 14.34 -9.87 -22.17
C TYR A 179 12.93 -10.26 -22.58
N THR A 180 12.41 -11.32 -21.95
CA THR A 180 11.02 -11.73 -22.12
C THR A 180 10.51 -12.41 -20.86
N VAL A 181 9.21 -12.72 -20.83
CA VAL A 181 8.60 -13.48 -19.75
C VAL A 181 9.07 -14.93 -19.80
N THR A 182 9.70 -15.41 -18.73
CA THR A 182 10.28 -16.77 -18.67
C THR A 182 9.61 -17.67 -17.66
N ALA A 183 8.89 -17.13 -16.67
CA ALA A 183 8.15 -17.92 -15.69
C ALA A 183 6.96 -17.16 -15.11
N GLU A 184 5.92 -17.90 -14.72
CA GLU A 184 4.86 -17.42 -13.82
C GLU A 184 5.18 -17.88 -12.39
N LEU A 185 5.02 -16.99 -11.41
CA LEU A 185 5.17 -17.32 -10.00
C LEU A 185 3.85 -17.87 -9.43
N PRO A 186 3.89 -18.96 -8.64
CA PRO A 186 2.69 -19.58 -8.08
C PRO A 186 2.03 -18.75 -6.98
N ALA A 187 2.74 -17.74 -6.45
CA ALA A 187 2.25 -16.83 -5.43
C ALA A 187 3.01 -15.50 -5.53
N PRO A 188 2.45 -14.40 -5.01
CA PRO A 188 3.17 -13.15 -4.89
C PRO A 188 4.49 -13.35 -4.12
N PRO A 189 5.60 -12.76 -4.60
CA PRO A 189 6.86 -12.83 -3.88
C PRO A 189 6.70 -12.25 -2.48
N ALA A 190 7.30 -12.93 -1.51
CA ALA A 190 7.24 -12.50 -0.12
C ALA A 190 7.88 -11.12 0.00
N VAL A 191 7.08 -10.13 0.41
CA VAL A 191 7.61 -8.84 0.87
C VAL A 191 8.42 -9.12 2.14
N PRO A 192 9.69 -8.69 2.24
CA PRO A 192 10.45 -8.82 3.47
C PRO A 192 9.75 -7.96 4.53
N VAL A 193 8.84 -8.57 5.27
CA VAL A 193 8.26 -7.96 6.44
C VAL A 193 9.37 -7.83 7.45
N LEU A 194 9.70 -6.59 7.83
CA LEU A 194 10.52 -6.32 9.00
C LEU A 194 10.08 -7.28 10.10
N SER A 195 10.99 -8.13 10.54
CA SER A 195 10.67 -9.14 11.54
C SER A 195 10.03 -8.45 12.74
N HIS A 196 9.10 -9.12 13.40
CA HIS A 196 8.46 -8.55 14.59
C HIS A 196 9.51 -8.11 15.64
N TRP A 197 10.66 -8.80 15.71
CA TRP A 197 11.82 -8.40 16.51
C TRP A 197 12.46 -7.08 16.08
N ALA A 198 12.62 -6.83 14.77
CA ALA A 198 13.15 -5.57 14.28
C ALA A 198 12.21 -4.40 14.63
N ARG A 199 10.90 -4.61 14.53
CA ARG A 199 9.89 -3.61 14.94
C ARG A 199 9.93 -3.34 16.44
N LEU A 200 10.01 -4.40 17.25
CA LEU A 200 10.13 -4.29 18.72
C LEU A 200 11.44 -3.63 19.14
N GLY A 201 12.55 -3.96 18.47
CA GLY A 201 13.85 -3.35 18.69
C GLY A 201 13.85 -1.85 18.42
N ALA A 202 13.29 -1.42 17.28
CA ALA A 202 13.13 0.00 16.96
C ALA A 202 12.22 0.72 17.97
N GLY A 203 11.11 0.09 18.38
CA GLY A 203 10.23 0.63 19.40
C GLY A 203 10.91 0.77 20.77
N LEU A 204 11.69 -0.23 21.20
CA LEU A 204 12.45 -0.18 22.44
C LEU A 204 13.56 0.88 22.38
N ALA A 205 14.28 0.99 21.27
CA ALA A 205 15.30 2.01 21.07
C ALA A 205 14.72 3.43 21.16
N LEU A 206 13.57 3.68 20.51
CA LEU A 206 12.85 4.96 20.63
C LEU A 206 12.38 5.22 22.06
N LEU A 207 11.88 4.20 22.76
CA LEU A 207 11.42 4.33 24.14
C LEU A 207 12.58 4.62 25.11
N LEU A 208 13.72 3.95 24.95
CA LEU A 208 14.94 4.20 25.72
C LEU A 208 15.52 5.59 25.42
N TRP A 209 15.54 5.99 24.14
CA TRP A 209 15.96 7.33 23.74
C TRP A 209 15.08 8.41 24.38
N ALA A 210 13.76 8.23 24.36
CA ALA A 210 12.80 9.14 24.99
C ALA A 210 12.98 9.19 26.52
N LEU A 211 13.17 8.05 27.19
CA LEU A 211 13.43 8.00 28.63
C LEU A 211 14.74 8.70 29.00
N PHE A 212 15.79 8.56 28.18
CA PHE A 212 17.08 9.20 28.43
C PHE A 212 17.02 10.73 28.29
N HIS A 213 16.19 11.25 27.37
CA HIS A 213 16.03 12.69 27.14
C HIS A 213 14.92 13.35 27.97
N TRP A 214 13.96 12.57 28.49
CA TRP A 214 12.87 13.09 29.32
C TRP A 214 13.20 13.20 30.81
N ILE A 215 14.29 12.60 31.28
CA ILE A 215 14.75 12.83 32.66
C ILE A 215 15.47 14.18 32.67
N PRO A 216 14.86 15.28 33.17
CA PRO A 216 15.60 16.51 33.35
C PRO A 216 16.75 16.19 34.30
N PHE A 217 17.97 16.41 33.82
CA PHE A 217 19.15 16.37 34.65
C PHE A 217 18.95 17.42 35.76
N GLN A 218 18.39 17.01 36.89
CA GLN A 218 18.32 17.85 38.07
C GLN A 218 19.77 17.97 38.55
N GLY A 219 20.48 18.93 37.97
CA GLY A 219 21.81 19.33 38.38
C GLY A 219 21.75 19.66 39.86
N GLY A 220 22.11 18.67 40.67
CA GLY A 220 22.35 18.86 42.08
C GLY A 220 23.39 19.95 42.19
N ARG A 221 23.00 21.11 42.73
CA ARG A 221 23.93 22.14 43.18
C ARG A 221 24.82 21.51 44.23
N PHE A 222 25.94 20.93 43.82
CA PHE A 222 27.07 20.66 44.71
C PHE A 222 27.65 22.03 45.08
N GLY A 223 27.12 22.58 46.17
CA GLY A 223 27.69 23.75 46.80
C GLY A 223 29.10 23.42 47.28
N ALA A 224 30.10 23.81 46.51
CA ALA A 224 31.47 23.87 46.97
C ALA A 224 31.56 24.92 48.09
N ARG A 225 31.45 24.48 49.33
CA ARG A 225 31.73 25.29 50.52
C ARG A 225 33.25 25.45 50.59
N LEU A 226 33.78 26.48 49.95
CA LEU A 226 35.16 26.94 50.15
C LEU A 226 35.29 27.38 51.61
N GLY A 227 35.95 26.57 52.43
CA GLY A 227 36.35 26.95 53.77
C GLY A 227 37.48 27.98 53.69
N SER A 228 37.28 29.16 54.28
CA SER A 228 38.37 30.08 54.59
C SER A 228 39.06 29.58 55.86
N SER A 229 40.26 29.02 55.72
CA SER A 229 41.19 28.91 56.85
C SER A 229 41.97 30.21 56.94
N GLY A 230 41.70 31.00 57.98
CA GLY A 230 42.60 32.07 58.37
C GLY A 230 43.95 31.50 58.80
N GLN A 231 45.01 32.26 58.53
CA GLN A 231 46.26 32.14 59.26
C GLN A 231 46.84 33.55 59.40
N GLY A 232 46.90 34.00 60.65
CA GLY A 232 47.59 35.21 61.04
C GLY A 232 49.10 35.00 61.15
N GLY A 233 49.81 36.12 61.23
CA GLY A 233 51.25 36.22 61.42
C GLY A 233 51.71 37.60 60.98
#